data_AF-A0A5B3FRP5-F1
#
_entry.id   AF-A0A5B3FRP5-F1
#
_cell.length_a   1.000
_cell.length_b   1.000
_cell.length_c   1.000
_cell.angle_alpha   90.00
_cell.angle_beta   90.00
_cell.angle_gamma   90.00
#
_symmetry.space_group_name_H-M   'P 1'
#
loop_
_entity.id
_entity.type
_entity.pdbx_description
1 polymer ?
#
loop_
_entity_poly.entity_id
_entity_poly.type
_entity_poly.pdbx_seq_one_letter_code
_entity_poly.pdbx_strand_id
1 'polypeptide(L)'
;MSLSRGLSKVKNFLNLIEVPAILLLVWGAVSHFGLFPEFLLPSPEKVWSSFVELLVCGELWKHIAASAGRVFGGFFLAMLVAIPLAYFFYYSPASEKRAKLLLEALRFIPPLSLIPLLILWRGIGEAAKLSI
;
A
#
# COMPACT_ATOMS: atom_id res chain seq x y z
N MET A 1 -26.49 24.56 29.49
CA MET A 1 -25.64 23.36 29.43
C MET A 1 -25.35 22.84 28.00
N SER A 2 -25.85 23.47 26.91
CA SER A 2 -25.56 23.03 25.52
C SER A 2 -24.44 23.81 24.80
N LEU A 3 -24.10 25.03 25.24
CA LEU A 3 -23.09 25.90 24.61
C LEU A 3 -21.64 25.42 24.79
N SER A 4 -21.31 24.76 25.90
CA SER A 4 -19.93 24.28 26.16
C SER A 4 -19.51 23.10 25.29
N ARG A 5 -20.47 22.25 24.85
CA ARG A 5 -20.20 21.12 23.94
C ARG A 5 -19.88 21.55 22.50
N GLY A 6 -20.42 22.69 22.05
CA GLY A 6 -20.13 23.24 20.72
C GLY A 6 -18.69 23.78 20.65
N LEU A 7 -18.29 24.55 21.67
CA LEU A 7 -16.95 25.11 21.79
C LEU A 7 -15.86 24.03 21.90
N SER A 8 -16.12 22.92 22.62
CA SER A 8 -15.17 21.80 22.67
C SER A 8 -15.06 21.06 21.33
N LYS A 9 -16.14 20.98 20.54
CA LYS A 9 -16.12 20.35 19.21
C LYS A 9 -15.27 21.16 18.23
N VAL A 10 -15.43 22.49 18.24
CA VAL A 10 -14.62 23.41 17.43
C VAL A 10 -13.15 23.39 17.85
N LYS A 11 -12.87 23.40 19.16
CA LYS A 11 -11.49 23.32 19.68
C LYS A 11 -10.81 22.00 19.30
N ASN A 12 -11.54 20.88 19.35
CA ASN A 12 -11.03 19.59 18.89
C ASN A 12 -10.77 19.55 17.38
N PHE A 13 -11.61 20.22 16.59
CA PHE A 13 -11.43 20.31 15.13
C PHE A 13 -10.23 21.19 14.76
N LEU A 14 -10.03 22.30 15.48
CA LEU A 14 -8.85 23.16 15.33
C LEU A 14 -7.56 22.41 15.66
N ASN A 15 -7.53 21.69 16.79
CA ASN A 15 -6.38 20.85 17.16
C ASN A 15 -6.08 19.76 16.12
N LEU A 16 -7.10 19.26 15.40
CA LEU A 16 -6.93 18.22 14.38
C LEU A 16 -6.28 18.76 13.09
N ILE A 17 -6.59 20.01 12.71
CA ILE A 17 -6.11 20.65 11.47
C ILE A 17 -4.75 21.32 11.67
N GLU A 18 -4.42 21.72 12.90
CA GLU A 18 -3.19 22.43 13.22
C GLU A 18 -1.93 21.69 12.74
N VAL A 19 -1.81 20.41 13.05
CA VAL A 19 -0.63 19.60 12.66
C VAL A 19 -0.51 19.47 11.12
N PRO A 20 -1.55 19.05 10.37
CA PRO A 20 -1.51 19.05 8.91
C PRO A 20 -1.19 20.41 8.28
N ALA A 21 -1.75 21.50 8.82
CA ALA A 21 -1.52 22.83 8.30
C ALA A 21 -0.07 23.28 8.49
N ILE A 22 0.50 23.03 9.67
CA ILE A 22 1.92 23.30 9.94
C ILE A 22 2.81 22.48 9.00
N LEU A 23 2.50 21.20 8.79
CA LEU A 23 3.25 20.35 7.86
C LEU A 23 3.20 20.88 6.42
N LEU A 24 2.03 21.30 5.93
CA LEU A 24 1.89 21.88 4.60
C LEU A 24 2.66 23.20 4.46
N LEU A 25 2.63 24.05 5.49
CA LEU A 25 3.38 25.30 5.50
C LEU A 25 4.90 25.06 5.49
N VAL A 26 5.39 24.14 6.32
CA VAL A 26 6.80 23.77 6.35
C VAL A 26 7.23 23.16 5.02
N TRP A 27 6.43 22.24 4.45
CA TRP A 27 6.72 21.64 3.16
C TRP A 27 6.75 22.70 2.05
N GLY A 28 5.73 23.55 1.97
CA GLY A 28 5.68 24.64 0.99
C GLY A 28 6.87 25.59 1.10
N ALA A 29 7.24 25.99 2.33
CA ALA A 29 8.40 26.82 2.58
C ALA A 29 9.70 26.13 2.14
N VAL A 30 9.95 24.91 2.61
CA VAL A 30 11.17 24.15 2.30
C VAL A 30 11.32 23.90 0.79
N SER A 31 10.23 23.55 0.11
CA SER A 31 10.22 23.38 -1.35
C SER A 31 10.49 24.69 -2.09
N HIS A 32 9.95 25.83 -1.62
CA HIS A 32 10.13 27.12 -2.30
C HIS A 32 11.52 27.74 -2.08
N PHE A 33 12.12 27.52 -0.91
CA PHE A 33 13.49 27.96 -0.61
C PHE A 33 14.57 27.15 -1.34
N GLY A 34 14.20 26.13 -2.11
CA GLY A 34 15.15 25.36 -2.93
C GLY A 34 16.16 24.55 -2.10
N LEU A 35 15.82 24.24 -0.85
CA LEU A 35 16.70 23.49 0.06
C LEU A 35 16.95 22.05 -0.42
N PHE A 36 16.04 21.52 -1.24
CA PHE A 36 16.15 20.21 -1.87
C PHE A 36 15.90 20.30 -3.38
N PRO A 37 16.53 19.42 -4.18
CA PRO A 37 16.18 19.25 -5.59
C PRO A 37 14.68 19.00 -5.79
N GLU A 38 14.08 19.63 -6.81
CA GLU A 38 12.63 19.51 -7.08
C GLU A 38 12.18 18.07 -7.36
N PHE A 39 13.05 17.21 -7.87
CA PHE A 39 12.73 15.81 -8.10
C PHE A 39 12.63 15.00 -6.80
N LEU A 40 13.25 15.47 -5.70
CA LEU A 40 13.16 14.85 -4.38
C LEU A 40 11.99 15.43 -3.58
N LEU A 41 11.78 16.74 -3.65
CA LEU A 41 10.75 17.42 -2.85
C LEU A 41 9.94 18.42 -3.70
N PRO A 42 9.09 17.94 -4.62
CA PRO A 42 8.24 18.82 -5.42
C PRO A 42 7.33 19.65 -4.52
N SER A 43 7.01 20.88 -4.95
CA SER A 43 6.13 21.76 -4.18
C SER A 43 4.72 21.18 -4.08
N PRO A 44 3.96 21.52 -3.02
CA PRO A 44 2.57 21.08 -2.87
C PRO A 44 1.69 21.41 -4.09
N GLU A 45 1.91 22.58 -4.70
CA GLU A 45 1.22 23.01 -5.91
C GLU A 45 1.50 22.11 -7.11
N LYS A 46 2.77 21.73 -7.31
CA LYS A 46 3.17 20.79 -8.38
C LYS A 46 2.56 19.41 -8.18
N VAL A 47 2.53 18.92 -6.93
CA VAL A 47 1.88 17.65 -6.60
C VAL A 47 0.38 17.71 -6.91
N TRP A 48 -0.28 18.81 -6.54
CA TRP A 48 -1.70 19.01 -6.83
C TRP A 48 -1.99 19.10 -8.33
N SER A 49 -1.19 19.84 -9.10
CA SER A 49 -1.36 19.94 -10.55
C SER A 49 -1.18 18.59 -11.23
N SER A 50 -0.13 17.83 -10.87
CA SER A 50 0.10 16.49 -11.42
C SER A 50 -1.00 15.50 -11.03
N PHE A 51 -1.54 15.61 -9.80
CA PHE A 51 -2.69 14.81 -9.39
C PHE A 51 -3.92 15.07 -10.26
N VAL A 52 -4.26 16.36 -10.48
CA VAL A 52 -5.42 16.74 -11.31
C VAL A 52 -5.19 16.31 -12.77
N GLU A 53 -3.99 16.51 -13.30
CA GLU A 53 -3.62 16.09 -14.65
C GLU A 53 -3.81 14.57 -14.85
N LEU A 54 -3.24 13.75 -13.97
CA LEU A 54 -3.38 12.30 -14.04
C LEU A 54 -4.82 11.83 -13.84
N LEU A 55 -5.59 12.55 -13.03
CA LEU A 55 -7.00 12.27 -12.77
C LEU A 55 -7.87 12.57 -14.00
N VAL A 56 -7.64 13.71 -14.67
CA VAL A 56 -8.37 14.14 -15.88
C VAL A 56 -7.98 13.30 -17.10
N CYS A 57 -6.70 13.02 -17.30
CA CYS A 57 -6.21 12.15 -18.37
C CYS A 57 -6.63 10.68 -18.19
N GLY A 58 -7.13 10.32 -17.01
CA GLY A 58 -7.59 8.98 -16.67
C GLY A 58 -6.47 7.96 -16.44
N GLU A 59 -5.20 8.37 -16.50
CA GLU A 59 -4.06 7.51 -16.20
C GLU A 59 -4.04 7.07 -14.74
N LEU A 60 -4.46 7.94 -13.83
CA LEU A 60 -4.57 7.61 -12.41
C LEU A 60 -5.44 6.36 -12.20
N TRP A 61 -6.58 6.29 -12.87
CA TRP A 61 -7.48 5.15 -12.81
C TRP A 61 -6.86 3.88 -13.39
N LYS A 62 -6.12 3.98 -14.50
CA LYS A 62 -5.41 2.84 -15.09
C LYS A 62 -4.36 2.29 -14.12
N HIS A 63 -3.60 3.15 -13.46
CA HIS A 63 -2.59 2.74 -12.48
C HIS A 63 -3.22 2.11 -11.22
N ILE A 64 -4.30 2.72 -10.70
CA ILE A 64 -5.05 2.16 -9.58
C ILE A 64 -5.63 0.79 -9.95
N ALA A 65 -6.27 0.66 -11.11
CA ALA A 65 -6.86 -0.59 -11.57
C ALA A 65 -5.80 -1.68 -11.77
N ALA A 66 -4.63 -1.34 -12.35
CA ALA A 66 -3.52 -2.27 -12.49
C ALA A 66 -2.99 -2.73 -11.12
N SER A 67 -2.81 -1.80 -10.17
CA SER A 67 -2.35 -2.13 -8.82
C SER A 67 -3.36 -3.00 -8.07
N ALA A 68 -4.64 -2.62 -8.09
CA ALA A 68 -5.73 -3.36 -7.48
C ALA A 68 -5.87 -4.76 -8.10
N GLY A 69 -5.82 -4.85 -9.43
CA GLY A 69 -5.88 -6.12 -10.17
C GLY A 69 -4.77 -7.07 -9.75
N ARG A 70 -3.56 -6.57 -9.49
CA ARG A 70 -2.47 -7.41 -8.97
C ARG A 70 -2.75 -7.94 -7.56
N VAL A 71 -3.19 -7.07 -6.65
CA VAL A 71 -3.50 -7.45 -5.27
C VAL A 71 -4.63 -8.48 -5.22
N PHE A 72 -5.73 -8.23 -5.91
CA PHE A 72 -6.86 -9.15 -5.94
C PHE A 72 -6.55 -10.44 -6.69
N GLY A 73 -5.78 -10.36 -7.78
CA GLY A 73 -5.33 -11.54 -8.52
C GLY A 73 -4.45 -12.46 -7.67
N GLY A 74 -3.43 -11.91 -7.03
CA GLY A 74 -2.55 -12.66 -6.12
C GLY A 74 -3.32 -13.23 -4.92
N PHE A 75 -4.18 -12.42 -4.29
CA PHE A 75 -5.03 -12.87 -3.19
C PHE A 75 -5.96 -14.03 -3.59
N PHE A 76 -6.61 -13.93 -4.76
CA PHE A 76 -7.51 -14.98 -5.23
C PHE A 76 -6.77 -16.29 -5.50
N LEU A 77 -5.60 -16.24 -6.14
CA LEU A 77 -4.76 -17.41 -6.37
C LEU A 77 -4.28 -18.02 -5.05
N ALA A 78 -3.84 -17.20 -4.09
CA ALA A 78 -3.44 -17.66 -2.77
C ALA A 78 -4.61 -18.34 -2.04
N MET A 79 -5.82 -17.75 -2.11
CA MET A 79 -7.03 -18.30 -1.51
C MET A 79 -7.39 -19.68 -2.09
N LEU A 80 -7.29 -19.86 -3.40
CA LEU A 80 -7.56 -21.13 -4.07
C LEU A 80 -6.65 -22.27 -3.60
N VAL A 81 -5.44 -21.96 -3.13
CA VAL A 81 -4.51 -22.97 -2.60
C VAL A 81 -4.62 -23.09 -1.09
N ALA A 82 -4.69 -21.97 -0.38
CA ALA A 82 -4.69 -21.93 1.08
C ALA A 82 -5.96 -22.52 1.69
N ILE A 83 -7.15 -22.28 1.11
CA ILE A 83 -8.41 -22.81 1.64
C ILE A 83 -8.46 -24.34 1.59
N PRO A 84 -8.20 -25.01 0.45
CA PRO A 84 -8.16 -26.47 0.41
C PRO A 84 -7.10 -27.06 1.35
N LEU A 85 -5.94 -26.41 1.44
CA LEU A 85 -4.86 -26.87 2.31
C LEU A 85 -5.23 -26.73 3.80
N ALA A 86 -5.86 -25.62 4.19
CA ALA A 86 -6.38 -25.40 5.53
C ALA A 86 -7.46 -26.43 5.89
N TYR A 87 -8.39 -26.70 4.96
CA TYR A 87 -9.38 -27.76 5.11
C TYR A 87 -8.73 -29.13 5.31
N PHE A 88 -7.71 -29.47 4.51
CA PHE A 88 -6.99 -30.74 4.66
C PHE A 88 -6.30 -30.88 6.02
N PHE A 89 -5.65 -29.83 6.50
CA PHE A 89 -5.00 -29.82 7.82
C PHE A 89 -6.00 -29.94 8.97
N TYR A 90 -7.20 -29.38 8.81
CA TYR A 90 -8.28 -29.54 9.79
C TYR A 90 -8.65 -31.02 10.03
N TYR A 91 -8.74 -31.82 8.97
CA TYR A 91 -9.06 -33.25 9.10
C TYR A 91 -7.87 -34.13 9.51
N SER A 92 -6.63 -33.71 9.24
CA SER A 92 -5.41 -34.46 9.57
C SER A 92 -4.41 -33.62 10.37
N PRO A 93 -4.52 -33.60 11.71
CA PRO A 93 -3.59 -32.89 12.58
C PRO A 93 -2.14 -33.37 12.45
N ALA A 94 -1.92 -34.63 12.02
CA ALA A 94 -0.59 -35.16 11.74
C ALA A 94 0.05 -34.51 10.51
N SER A 95 -0.75 -34.22 9.47
CA SER A 95 -0.29 -33.52 8.27
C SER A 95 0.07 -32.07 8.58
N GLU A 96 -0.75 -31.40 9.39
CA GLU A 96 -0.48 -30.03 9.85
C GLU A 96 0.86 -29.95 10.58
N LYS A 97 1.11 -30.84 11.54
CA LYS A 97 2.36 -30.87 12.32
C LYS A 97 3.60 -31.03 11.45
N ARG A 98 3.52 -31.84 10.38
CA ARG A 98 4.63 -32.05 9.44
C ARG A 98 4.86 -30.81 8.57
N ALA A 99 3.78 -30.18 8.10
CA ALA A 99 3.86 -28.99 7.25
C ALA A 99 4.24 -27.73 8.03
N LYS A 100 3.98 -27.68 9.35
CA LYS A 100 4.17 -26.51 10.21
C LYS A 100 5.53 -25.85 10.03
N LEU A 101 6.62 -26.63 10.02
CA LEU A 101 7.98 -26.09 9.86
C LEU A 101 8.14 -25.38 8.50
N LEU A 102 7.64 -25.97 7.42
CA LEU A 102 7.72 -25.38 6.07
C LEU A 102 6.85 -24.13 5.96
N LEU A 103 5.64 -24.16 6.52
CA LEU A 103 4.74 -23.02 6.54
C LEU A 103 5.33 -21.84 7.32
N GLU A 104 5.89 -22.11 8.50
CA GLU A 104 6.56 -21.07 9.29
C GLU A 104 7.77 -20.51 8.56
N ALA A 105 8.58 -21.36 7.91
CA ALA A 105 9.72 -20.92 7.11
C ALA A 105 9.30 -20.01 5.95
N LEU A 106 8.23 -20.35 5.22
CA LEU A 106 7.69 -19.54 4.12
C LEU A 106 7.23 -18.16 4.59
N ARG A 107 6.67 -18.04 5.80
CA ARG A 107 6.19 -16.76 6.36
C ARG A 107 7.32 -15.76 6.62
N PHE A 108 8.55 -16.23 6.83
CA PHE A 108 9.71 -15.38 7.07
C PHE A 108 10.43 -14.94 5.81
N ILE A 109 10.12 -15.52 4.64
CA ILE A 109 10.76 -15.13 3.38
C ILE A 109 10.19 -13.78 2.95
N PRO A 110 11.02 -12.72 2.84
CA PRO A 110 10.54 -11.43 2.35
C PRO A 110 10.06 -11.57 0.91
N PRO A 111 8.86 -11.07 0.56
CA PRO A 111 8.36 -11.14 -0.83
C PRO A 111 9.34 -10.54 -1.85
N LEU A 112 10.08 -9.49 -1.44
CA LEU A 112 11.12 -8.84 -2.27
C LEU A 112 12.24 -9.81 -2.69
N SER A 113 12.57 -10.80 -1.86
CA SER A 113 13.61 -11.80 -2.19
C SER A 113 13.17 -12.82 -3.24
N LEU A 114 11.86 -12.97 -3.46
CA LEU A 114 11.32 -13.89 -4.47
C LEU A 114 11.38 -13.30 -5.88
N ILE A 115 11.59 -11.98 -6.02
CA ILE A 115 11.62 -11.29 -7.31
C ILE A 115 12.60 -11.94 -8.30
N PRO A 116 13.88 -12.21 -7.97
CA PRO A 116 14.83 -12.79 -8.93
C PRO A 116 14.43 -14.19 -9.39
N LEU A 117 13.94 -15.03 -8.46
CA LEU A 117 13.48 -16.38 -8.75
C LEU A 117 12.25 -16.36 -9.68
N LEU A 118 11.29 -15.48 -9.39
CA LEU A 118 10.08 -15.33 -10.19
C LEU A 118 10.38 -14.77 -11.58
N ILE A 119 11.34 -13.85 -11.71
CA ILE A 119 11.81 -13.37 -13.01
C ILE A 119 12.47 -14.51 -13.81
N LEU A 120 13.29 -15.33 -13.16
CA LEU A 120 13.94 -16.47 -13.83
C LEU A 120 12.91 -17.51 -14.29
N TRP A 121 11.89 -17.79 -13.48
CA TRP A 121 10.86 -18.77 -13.80
C TRP A 121 9.85 -18.25 -14.83
N ARG A 122 9.30 -17.06 -14.60
CA ARG A 122 8.17 -16.52 -15.37
C ARG A 122 8.58 -15.49 -16.43
N GLY A 123 9.86 -15.14 -16.51
CA GLY A 123 10.36 -14.08 -17.36
C GLY A 123 10.07 -12.68 -16.80
N ILE A 124 10.51 -11.65 -17.53
CA ILE A 124 10.28 -10.25 -17.18
C ILE A 124 8.88 -9.85 -17.62
N GLY A 125 8.06 -9.33 -16.70
CA GLY A 125 6.73 -8.81 -17.02
C GLY A 125 5.72 -8.87 -15.86
N GLU A 126 4.45 -8.66 -16.18
CA GLU A 126 3.33 -8.67 -15.20
C GLU A 126 3.13 -10.04 -14.54
N ALA A 127 3.46 -11.10 -15.28
CA ALA A 127 3.49 -12.49 -14.81
C ALA A 127 4.28 -12.68 -13.50
N ALA A 128 5.47 -12.09 -13.39
CA ALA A 128 6.30 -12.15 -12.19
C ALA A 128 5.69 -11.36 -11.03
N LYS A 129 5.12 -10.17 -11.32
CA LYS A 129 4.52 -9.28 -10.30
C LYS A 129 3.25 -9.84 -9.67
N LEU A 130 2.46 -10.60 -10.44
CA LEU A 130 1.22 -11.23 -9.98
C LEU A 130 1.46 -12.45 -9.07
N SER A 131 2.68 -13.01 -9.09
CA SER A 131 3.02 -14.25 -8.39
C SER A 131 3.77 -13.99 -7.08
N ILE A 132 3.96 -12.71 -6.71
CA ILE A 132 4.53 -12.25 -5.45
C ILE A 132 3.45 -12.20 -4.38
#